data_AF-A0AAV5HMF8-F1
#
_entry.id   AF-A0AAV5HMF8-F1
#
_cell.length_a   1.000
_cell.length_b   1.000
_cell.length_c   1.000
_cell.angle_alpha   90.00
_cell.angle_beta   90.00
_cell.angle_gamma   90.00
#
_symmetry.space_group_name_H-M   'P 1'
#
loop_
_entity.id
_entity.type
_entity.pdbx_description
1 polymer ?
#
loop_
_entity_poly.entity_id
_entity_poly.type
_entity_poly.pdbx_seq_one_letter_code
_entity_poly.pdbx_strand_id
1 'polypeptide(L)'
;MTDKQEVEWSGSESESGDYTLEDEGTENYRRGGYHAVRIGDTFNNGRYVVQSKDGWGHFSTVWLAWDAQVSTKSTMKMEASLPL
;
A
#
# COMPACT_ATOMS: atom_id res chain seq x y z
N MET A 1 14.23 43.31 2.37
CA MET A 1 13.09 42.51 2.84
C MET A 1 12.55 41.82 1.62
N THR A 2 12.81 40.53 1.47
CA THR A 2 12.53 39.80 0.22
C THR A 2 11.17 39.11 0.36
N ASP A 3 10.22 39.58 -0.44
CA ASP A 3 8.90 39.02 -0.65
C ASP A 3 8.98 37.51 -0.95
N LYS A 4 8.21 36.73 -0.20
CA LYS A 4 8.07 35.29 -0.40
C LYS A 4 6.92 35.08 -1.38
N GLN A 5 7.25 34.54 -2.55
CA GLN A 5 6.29 34.08 -3.54
C GLN A 5 5.50 32.89 -2.98
N GLU A 6 4.19 33.03 -2.87
CA GLU A 6 3.26 31.92 -2.68
C GLU A 6 3.14 31.15 -4.00
N VAL A 7 3.40 29.85 -3.94
CA VAL A 7 3.25 28.94 -5.09
C VAL A 7 1.82 28.42 -5.06
N GLU A 8 0.97 28.98 -5.92
CA GLU A 8 -0.39 28.45 -6.15
C GLU A 8 -0.28 27.12 -6.90
N TRP A 9 -0.50 26.02 -6.19
CA TRP A 9 -0.59 24.69 -6.79
C TRP A 9 -2.00 24.51 -7.33
N SER A 10 -2.18 24.70 -8.64
CA SER A 10 -3.43 24.35 -9.34
C SER A 10 -3.58 22.83 -9.36
N GLY A 11 -4.16 22.27 -8.30
CA GLY A 11 -4.65 20.90 -8.25
C GLY A 11 -5.87 20.80 -9.16
N SER A 12 -5.70 20.19 -10.34
CA SER A 12 -6.77 19.87 -11.27
C SER A 12 -7.85 19.05 -10.57
N GLU A 13 -9.05 19.62 -10.45
CA GLU A 13 -10.27 18.94 -10.04
C GLU A 13 -10.50 17.72 -10.94
N SER A 14 -10.33 16.52 -10.36
CA SER A 14 -10.78 15.27 -10.97
C SER A 14 -11.98 14.77 -10.17
N GLU A 15 -13.05 14.59 -10.92
CA GLU A 15 -14.43 14.32 -10.55
C GLU A 15 -14.59 13.08 -9.62
N SER A 16 -15.37 13.31 -8.56
CA SER A 16 -16.23 12.36 -7.83
C SER A 16 -15.88 10.87 -7.87
N GLY A 17 -15.17 10.41 -6.83
CA GLY A 17 -15.34 9.06 -6.32
C GLY A 17 -15.70 9.13 -4.84
N ASP A 18 -16.90 8.68 -4.50
CA ASP A 18 -17.30 8.36 -3.12
C ASP A 18 -16.48 7.13 -2.69
N TYR A 19 -15.22 7.35 -2.31
CA TYR A 19 -14.40 6.30 -1.72
C TYR A 19 -14.79 6.23 -0.25
N THR A 20 -15.81 5.44 0.04
CA THR A 20 -16.17 5.04 1.41
C THR A 20 -14.90 4.58 2.12
N LEU A 21 -14.44 5.42 3.05
CA LEU A 21 -13.13 5.36 3.71
C LEU A 21 -12.98 4.15 4.67
N GLU A 22 -13.95 3.23 4.72
CA GLU A 22 -14.11 2.27 5.81
C GLU A 22 -14.29 0.79 5.41
N ASP A 23 -14.50 0.45 4.14
CA ASP A 23 -14.68 -0.96 3.78
C ASP A 23 -13.76 -1.33 2.62
N GLU A 24 -12.59 -1.88 2.96
CA GLU A 24 -11.85 -2.72 2.03
C GLU A 24 -12.70 -3.95 1.72
N GLY A 25 -13.62 -3.80 0.77
CA GLY A 25 -14.53 -4.84 0.32
C GLY A 25 -13.86 -6.19 0.36
N THR A 26 -14.25 -6.99 1.37
CA THR A 26 -13.74 -8.35 1.57
C THR A 26 -14.04 -9.26 0.37
N GLU A 27 -14.82 -8.76 -0.60
CA GLU A 27 -15.09 -9.39 -1.90
C GLU A 27 -13.86 -9.56 -2.79
N ASN A 28 -12.83 -8.70 -2.70
CA ASN A 28 -11.61 -8.86 -3.49
C ASN A 28 -10.68 -9.98 -2.98
N TYR A 29 -10.99 -10.61 -1.84
CA TYR A 29 -10.20 -11.71 -1.27
C TYR A 29 -10.64 -13.11 -1.73
N ARG A 30 -11.56 -13.24 -2.70
CA ARG A 30 -11.95 -14.57 -3.23
C ARG A 30 -11.93 -14.67 -4.76
N ARG A 31 -11.13 -15.65 -5.21
CA ARG A 31 -10.93 -16.21 -6.57
C ARG A 31 -10.60 -15.18 -7.66
N GLY A 32 -9.29 -14.95 -7.83
CA GLY A 32 -8.71 -14.02 -8.81
C GLY A 32 -8.10 -12.77 -8.18
N GLY A 33 -8.14 -12.64 -6.84
CA GLY A 33 -7.65 -11.46 -6.12
C GLY A 33 -6.27 -11.58 -5.49
N TYR A 34 -5.88 -10.53 -4.75
CA TYR A 34 -4.60 -10.35 -4.05
C TYR A 34 -4.11 -11.66 -3.40
N HIS A 35 -2.82 -11.99 -3.55
CA HIS A 35 -2.20 -13.01 -2.71
C HIS A 35 -2.45 -12.63 -1.24
N ALA A 36 -3.15 -13.48 -0.51
CA ALA A 36 -3.55 -13.18 0.86
C ALA A 36 -2.30 -13.18 1.76
N VAL A 37 -1.77 -11.99 2.02
CA VAL A 37 -0.59 -11.76 2.84
C VAL A 37 -1.00 -11.74 4.31
N ARG A 38 -0.26 -12.47 5.13
CA ARG A 38 -0.50 -12.59 6.58
C ARG A 38 0.68 -12.07 7.37
N ILE A 39 0.41 -11.66 8.60
CA ILE A 39 1.47 -11.35 9.56
C ILE A 39 2.31 -12.61 9.78
N GLY A 40 3.63 -12.46 9.70
CA GLY A 40 4.60 -13.55 9.77
C GLY A 40 4.98 -14.16 8.42
N ASP A 41 4.29 -13.82 7.32
CA ASP A 41 4.71 -14.27 5.99
C ASP A 41 6.10 -13.75 5.65
N THR A 42 6.88 -14.58 4.97
CA THR A 42 8.26 -14.26 4.62
C THR A 42 8.45 -14.15 3.12
N PHE A 43 9.16 -13.10 2.69
CA PHE A 43 9.49 -12.84 1.29
C PHE A 43 11.00 -12.76 1.09
N ASN A 44 11.43 -12.95 -0.17
CA ASN A 44 12.85 -12.90 -0.56
C ASN A 44 13.72 -13.83 0.30
N ASN A 45 13.41 -15.14 0.26
CA ASN A 45 14.12 -16.19 1.00
C ASN A 45 14.21 -15.97 2.51
N GLY A 46 13.17 -15.41 3.13
CA GLY A 46 13.15 -15.18 4.57
C GLY A 46 13.68 -13.81 5.01
N ARG A 47 14.14 -12.96 4.08
CA ARG A 47 14.67 -11.64 4.41
C ARG A 47 13.61 -10.71 4.97
N TYR A 48 12.43 -10.64 4.34
CA TYR A 48 11.38 -9.73 4.77
C TYR A 48 10.27 -10.49 5.47
N VAL A 49 10.03 -10.19 6.75
CA VAL A 49 8.97 -10.81 7.55
C VAL A 49 7.85 -9.80 7.75
N VAL A 50 6.63 -10.10 7.31
CA VAL A 50 5.49 -9.18 7.41
C VAL A 50 5.09 -8.97 8.86
N GLN A 51 5.00 -7.71 9.28
CA GLN A 51 4.71 -7.30 10.66
C GLN A 51 3.31 -6.69 10.83
N SER A 52 2.91 -5.83 9.90
CA SER A 52 1.59 -5.17 9.90
C SER A 52 1.23 -4.67 8.51
N LYS A 53 -0.05 -4.45 8.27
CA LYS A 53 -0.51 -3.71 7.09
C LYS A 53 -0.40 -2.22 7.40
N ASP A 54 0.39 -1.50 6.60
CA ASP A 54 0.60 -0.05 6.75
C ASP A 54 -0.38 0.76 5.90
N GLY A 55 -0.92 0.18 4.83
CA GLY A 55 -1.89 0.87 3.99
C GLY A 55 -2.37 0.05 2.81
N TRP A 56 -3.23 0.66 2.01
CA TRP A 56 -3.77 0.09 0.79
C TRP A 56 -4.15 1.19 -0.18
N GLY A 57 -4.19 0.81 -1.45
CA GLY A 57 -4.69 1.62 -2.56
C GLY A 57 -5.35 0.71 -3.57
N HIS A 58 -5.97 1.31 -4.58
CA HIS A 58 -6.84 0.62 -5.53
C HIS A 58 -6.22 -0.64 -6.17
N PHE A 59 -4.91 -0.63 -6.41
CA PHE A 59 -4.19 -1.71 -7.08
C PHE A 59 -3.13 -2.38 -6.21
N SER A 60 -2.91 -1.93 -4.99
CA SER A 60 -1.80 -2.40 -4.17
C SER A 60 -2.08 -2.35 -2.69
N THR A 61 -1.49 -3.27 -1.94
CA THR A 61 -1.42 -3.18 -0.48
C THR A 61 0.00 -2.84 -0.06
N VAL A 62 0.11 -2.12 1.06
CA VAL A 62 1.39 -1.70 1.64
C VAL A 62 1.53 -2.35 3.01
N TRP A 63 2.66 -3.00 3.23
CA TRP A 63 2.95 -3.78 4.43
C TRP A 63 4.24 -3.31 5.07
N LEU A 64 4.25 -3.20 6.38
CA LEU A 64 5.47 -3.10 7.16
C LEU A 64 6.08 -4.49 7.29
N ALA A 65 7.36 -4.61 6.98
CA ALA A 65 8.12 -5.83 7.17
C ALA A 65 9.40 -5.58 7.95
N TRP A 66 9.87 -6.60 8.65
CA TRP A 66 11.21 -6.63 9.22
C TRP A 66 12.20 -7.18 8.20
N ASP A 67 13.22 -6.42 7.85
CA ASP A 67 14.36 -6.87 7.05
C ASP A 67 15.38 -7.53 7.97
N ALA A 68 15.44 -8.86 7.93
CA ALA A 68 16.34 -9.68 8.73
C ALA A 68 17.82 -9.54 8.32
N GLN A 69 18.11 -9.07 7.09
CA GLN A 69 19.49 -8.93 6.61
C GLN A 69 20.16 -7.69 7.18
N VAL A 70 19.44 -6.56 7.23
CA VAL A 70 19.96 -5.29 7.79
C VAL A 70 19.40 -4.98 9.18
N SER A 71 18.55 -5.85 9.73
CA SER A 71 17.93 -5.71 11.06
C SER A 71 17.17 -4.38 11.23
N THR A 72 16.32 -4.04 10.26
CA THR A 72 15.52 -2.80 10.30
C THR A 72 14.12 -3.00 9.75
N LYS A 73 13.22 -2.05 10.01
CA LYS A 73 11.88 -2.03 9.42
C LYS A 73 11.94 -1.48 8.00
N SER A 74 11.24 -2.13 7.07
CA SER A 74 11.13 -1.75 5.67
C SER A 74 9.69 -1.84 5.21
N THR A 75 9.28 -0.91 4.34
CA THR A 75 7.95 -0.92 3.74
C THR A 75 7.97 -1.75 2.46
N MET A 76 7.01 -2.64 2.30
CA MET A 76 6.79 -3.48 1.13
C MET A 76 5.50 -3.08 0.43
N LYS A 77 5.56 -2.89 -0.89
CA LYS A 77 4.38 -2.71 -1.74
C LYS A 77 4.09 -4.02 -2.47
N MET A 78 2.84 -4.44 -2.46
CA MET A 78 2.39 -5.66 -3.13
C MET A 78 1.25 -5.30 -4.08
N GLU A 79 1.47 -5.49 -5.38
CA GLU A 79 0.46 -5.24 -6.41
C GLU A 79 -0.55 -6.40 -6.44
N ALA A 80 -1.83 -6.08 -6.62
CA ALA A 80 -2.85 -7.09 -6.91
C ALA A 80 -2.53 -7.73 -8.26
N SER A 81 -2.30 -9.05 -8.27
CA SER A 81 -2.38 -9.81 -9.50
C SER A 81 -3.86 -10.01 -9.84
N LEU A 82 -4.49 -9.07 -10.55
CA LEU A 82 -5.75 -9.35 -11.24
C LEU A 82 -5.42 -10.21 -12.46
N PRO A 83 -5.96 -11.44 -12.60
CA PRO A 83 -5.91 -12.12 -13.89
C PRO A 83 -6.73 -11.30 -14.88
N LEU A 84 -6.09 -10.89 -15.98
CA LEU A 84 -6.78 -10.37 -17.17
C LEU A 84 -7.70 -11.44 -17.77
#